data_AF-A0A514CLI5-F1
#
_entry.id   AF-A0A514CLI5-F1
#
_cell.length_a   1.000
_cell.length_b   1.000
_cell.length_c   1.000
_cell.angle_alpha   90.00
_cell.angle_beta   90.00
_cell.angle_gamma   90.00
#
_symmetry.space_group_name_H-M   'P 1'
#
loop_
_entity.id
_entity.type
_entity.pdbx_description
1 polymer ?
#
loop_
_entity_poly.entity_id
_entity_poly.type
_entity_poly.pdbx_seq_one_letter_code
_entity_poly.pdbx_strand_id
1 'polypeptide(L)'
;MTAIIVFILIIIGFNLIPELTKKRFPKTEKLIKRILIYVTVTFVILIILSFSGLKLKGIYSNLIIGLIFILTSLLYFAITKNTTRKIVTIVALIPLILLSAYFQVFNDNLGRYKVTKNHDIVISREGFLACGEIIRLTTPKFLIFDKELIYDSNQCLRGIYKIETVEFDEKRAEFLIYHNGDMDSENPYDYEIENKNVW
;
A
#
# COMPACT_ATOMS: atom_id res chain seq x y z
N MET A 1 -8.38 -19.02 -4.51
CA MET A 1 -9.74 -19.18 -5.07
C MET A 1 -10.84 -18.84 -4.07
N THR A 2 -10.83 -19.40 -2.86
CA THR A 2 -11.84 -19.12 -1.81
C THR A 2 -12.02 -17.62 -1.52
N ALA A 3 -10.93 -16.87 -1.32
CA ALA A 3 -10.99 -15.43 -1.07
C ALA A 3 -11.62 -14.62 -2.23
N ILE A 4 -11.35 -15.00 -3.48
CA ILE A 4 -11.91 -14.32 -4.67
C ILE A 4 -13.41 -14.59 -4.78
N ILE A 5 -13.83 -15.84 -4.52
CA ILE A 5 -15.25 -16.23 -4.53
C ILE A 5 -16.01 -15.47 -3.43
N VAL A 6 -15.45 -15.41 -2.21
CA VAL A 6 -16.02 -14.65 -1.09
C VAL A 6 -16.15 -13.17 -1.47
N PHE A 7 -15.13 -12.58 -2.09
CA PHE A 7 -15.16 -11.18 -2.53
C PHE A 7 -16.26 -10.91 -3.57
N ILE A 8 -16.42 -11.80 -4.56
CA ILE A 8 -17.50 -11.69 -5.56
C ILE A 8 -18.88 -11.79 -4.89
N LEU A 9 -19.07 -12.75 -3.98
CA LEU A 9 -20.32 -12.91 -3.22
C LEU A 9 -20.65 -11.67 -2.38
N ILE A 10 -19.65 -11.05 -1.76
CA ILE A 10 -19.81 -9.79 -1.02
C ILE A 10 -20.30 -8.68 -1.95
N ILE A 11 -19.68 -8.51 -3.13
CA ILE A 11 -20.10 -7.49 -4.10
C ILE A 11 -21.56 -7.73 -4.54
N ILE A 12 -21.91 -8.98 -4.88
CA ILE A 12 -23.28 -9.34 -5.28
C ILE A 12 -24.26 -9.03 -4.14
N GLY A 13 -23.94 -9.44 -2.90
CA GLY A 13 -24.76 -9.21 -1.72
C GLY A 13 -25.03 -7.73 -1.48
N PHE A 14 -24.00 -6.89 -1.49
CA PHE A 14 -24.18 -5.44 -1.35
C PHE A 14 -25.00 -4.84 -2.49
N ASN A 15 -24.84 -5.32 -3.72
CA ASN A 15 -25.56 -4.82 -4.89
C ASN A 15 -27.06 -5.18 -4.90
N LEU A 16 -27.47 -6.19 -4.13
CA LEU A 16 -28.87 -6.61 -3.97
C LEU A 16 -29.63 -5.79 -2.90
N ILE A 17 -28.92 -5.11 -1.98
CA ILE A 17 -29.54 -4.31 -0.89
C ILE A 17 -30.53 -3.24 -1.39
N PRO A 18 -30.23 -2.45 -2.45
CA PRO A 18 -31.18 -1.48 -2.98
C PRO A 18 -32.49 -2.09 -3.48
N GLU A 19 -32.45 -3.33 -4.00
CA GLU A 19 -33.63 -4.03 -4.52
C GLU A 19 -34.49 -4.60 -3.38
N LEU A 20 -33.85 -5.08 -2.32
CA LEU A 20 -34.52 -5.60 -1.13
C LEU A 20 -35.19 -4.50 -0.31
N THR A 21 -34.50 -3.39 -0.10
CA THR A 21 -34.98 -2.33 0.80
C THR A 21 -36.04 -1.43 0.15
N LYS A 22 -36.05 -1.29 -1.19
CA LYS A 22 -36.96 -0.44 -1.99
C LYS A 22 -37.06 1.04 -1.56
N LYS A 23 -36.36 1.46 -0.50
CA LYS A 23 -36.32 2.82 0.03
C LYS A 23 -35.37 3.68 -0.79
N ARG A 24 -35.74 4.94 -1.00
CA ARG A 24 -34.95 5.90 -1.79
C ARG A 24 -34.41 7.00 -0.91
N PHE A 25 -33.09 7.23 -1.03
CA PHE A 25 -32.39 8.31 -0.34
C PHE A 25 -31.62 9.17 -1.36
N PRO A 26 -32.31 10.00 -2.16
CA PRO A 26 -31.70 10.72 -3.28
C PRO A 26 -30.59 11.69 -2.85
N LYS A 27 -30.71 12.32 -1.67
CA LYS A 27 -29.67 13.17 -1.10
C LYS A 27 -28.41 12.37 -0.76
N THR A 28 -28.59 11.22 -0.11
CA THR A 28 -27.51 10.32 0.30
C THR A 28 -26.78 9.72 -0.90
N GLU A 29 -27.51 9.28 -1.93
CA GLU A 29 -26.90 8.80 -3.18
C GLU A 29 -26.01 9.84 -3.85
N LYS A 30 -26.46 11.10 -3.92
CA LYS A 30 -25.69 12.20 -4.52
C LYS A 30 -24.42 12.49 -3.71
N LEU A 31 -24.52 12.46 -2.38
CA LEU A 31 -23.39 12.64 -1.48
C LEU A 31 -22.36 11.53 -1.66
N ILE A 32 -22.78 10.26 -1.62
CA ILE A 32 -21.87 9.10 -1.75
C ILE A 32 -21.17 9.11 -3.11
N LYS A 33 -21.89 9.41 -4.20
CA LYS A 33 -21.28 9.56 -5.53
C LYS A 33 -20.16 10.60 -5.54
N ARG A 34 -20.38 11.74 -4.87
CA ARG A 34 -19.39 12.82 -4.80
C ARG A 34 -18.17 12.40 -3.99
N ILE A 35 -18.38 11.78 -2.82
CA ILE A 35 -17.30 11.26 -1.98
C ILE A 35 -16.49 10.20 -2.75
N LEU A 36 -17.16 9.26 -3.39
CA LEU A 36 -16.52 8.22 -4.19
C LEU A 36 -15.62 8.82 -5.27
N ILE A 37 -16.09 9.81 -6.02
CA ILE A 37 -15.25 10.48 -7.03
C ILE A 37 -13.98 11.08 -6.40
N TYR A 38 -14.09 11.81 -5.29
CA TYR A 38 -12.93 12.42 -4.63
C TYR A 38 -11.94 11.37 -4.12
N VAL A 39 -12.43 10.29 -3.51
CA VAL A 39 -11.58 9.22 -2.98
C VAL A 39 -10.93 8.44 -4.11
N THR A 40 -11.65 8.13 -5.20
CA THR A 40 -11.09 7.48 -6.39
C THR A 40 -9.99 8.33 -7.02
N VAL A 41 -10.22 9.63 -7.23
CA VAL A 41 -9.21 10.53 -7.80
C VAL A 41 -7.97 10.59 -6.92
N THR A 42 -8.15 10.75 -5.60
CA THR A 42 -7.04 10.75 -4.64
C THR A 42 -6.25 9.44 -4.69
N PHE A 43 -6.95 8.30 -4.72
CA PHE A 43 -6.32 6.98 -4.80
C PHE A 43 -5.51 6.79 -6.09
N VAL A 44 -6.06 7.21 -7.24
CA VAL A 44 -5.37 7.14 -8.54
C VAL A 44 -4.13 8.05 -8.57
N ILE A 45 -4.22 9.27 -8.04
CA ILE A 45 -3.06 10.17 -7.94
C ILE A 45 -1.95 9.53 -7.10
N LEU A 46 -2.30 8.90 -5.98
CA LEU A 46 -1.30 8.25 -5.12
C LEU A 46 -0.66 7.03 -5.77
N ILE A 47 -1.42 6.26 -6.56
CA ILE A 47 -0.85 5.17 -7.37
C ILE A 47 0.18 5.74 -8.35
N ILE A 48 -0.16 6.80 -9.09
CA ILE A 48 0.74 7.44 -10.05
C ILE A 48 2.00 7.98 -9.35
N LEU A 49 1.84 8.64 -8.20
CA LEU A 49 2.97 9.12 -7.40
C LEU A 49 3.85 7.96 -6.91
N SER A 50 3.25 6.86 -6.48
CA SER A 50 3.99 5.67 -6.06
C SER A 50 4.83 5.08 -7.19
N PHE A 51 4.34 5.09 -8.45
CA PHE A 51 5.14 4.68 -9.61
C PHE A 51 6.36 5.59 -9.86
N SER A 52 6.31 6.85 -9.41
CA SER A 52 7.44 7.79 -9.49
C SER A 52 8.43 7.68 -8.31
N GLY A 53 8.21 6.70 -7.42
CA GLY A 53 8.96 6.49 -6.18
C GLY A 53 8.57 7.45 -5.05
N LEU A 54 7.48 8.22 -5.18
CA LEU A 54 6.97 9.10 -4.12
C LEU A 54 5.93 8.36 -3.29
N LYS A 55 6.24 8.11 -2.02
CA LYS A 55 5.38 7.37 -1.08
C LYS A 55 5.00 8.27 0.09
N LEU A 56 3.82 8.05 0.67
CA LEU A 56 3.39 8.80 1.86
C LEU A 56 4.25 8.40 3.07
N LYS A 57 4.68 9.40 3.84
CA LYS A 57 5.55 9.22 5.00
C LYS A 57 4.92 8.41 6.15
N GLY A 58 3.60 8.53 6.32
CA GLY A 58 2.92 7.88 7.44
C GLY A 58 2.84 6.37 7.26
N ILE A 59 3.19 5.63 8.32
CA ILE A 59 3.18 4.16 8.37
C ILE A 59 1.80 3.62 7.93
N TYR A 60 0.72 4.22 8.43
CA TYR A 60 -0.66 3.81 8.14
C TYR A 60 -1.35 4.59 7.02
N SER A 61 -0.68 5.57 6.38
CA SER A 61 -1.34 6.48 5.45
C SER A 61 -1.92 5.76 4.23
N ASN A 62 -1.14 4.86 3.60
CA ASN A 62 -1.60 4.08 2.46
C ASN A 62 -2.76 3.14 2.83
N LEU A 63 -2.66 2.52 4.01
CA LEU A 63 -3.69 1.61 4.54
C LEU A 63 -5.01 2.35 4.77
N ILE A 64 -4.99 3.50 5.45
CA ILE A 64 -6.18 4.31 5.73
C ILE A 64 -6.85 4.75 4.43
N ILE A 65 -6.07 5.25 3.48
CA ILE A 65 -6.60 5.73 2.19
C ILE A 65 -7.24 4.59 1.40
N GLY A 66 -6.57 3.45 1.31
CA GLY A 66 -7.13 2.26 0.66
C GLY A 66 -8.42 1.80 1.33
N LEU A 67 -8.49 1.81 2.68
CA LEU A 67 -9.68 1.37 3.41
C LEU A 67 -10.85 2.32 3.17
N ILE A 68 -10.59 3.63 3.21
CA ILE A 68 -11.60 4.65 2.88
C ILE A 68 -12.12 4.44 1.45
N PHE A 69 -11.24 4.13 0.50
CA PHE A 69 -11.63 3.83 -0.88
C PHE A 69 -12.52 2.58 -0.99
N ILE A 70 -12.13 1.48 -0.35
CA ILE A 70 -12.91 0.23 -0.34
C ILE A 70 -14.27 0.46 0.31
N LEU A 71 -14.30 1.05 1.51
CA LEU A 71 -15.54 1.31 2.26
C LEU A 71 -16.49 2.22 1.48
N THR A 72 -15.98 3.30 0.88
CA THR A 72 -16.79 4.22 0.08
C THR A 72 -17.36 3.52 -1.16
N SER A 73 -16.58 2.62 -1.79
CA SER A 73 -17.04 1.82 -2.92
C SER A 73 -18.14 0.84 -2.53
N LEU A 74 -17.99 0.15 -1.40
CA LEU A 74 -19.02 -0.75 -0.88
C LEU A 74 -20.31 0.00 -0.51
N LEU A 75 -20.21 1.17 0.12
CA LEU A 75 -21.36 2.02 0.41
C LEU A 75 -22.06 2.48 -0.87
N TYR A 76 -21.31 2.81 -1.92
CA TYR A 76 -21.88 3.12 -3.23
C TYR A 76 -22.64 1.93 -3.82
N PHE A 77 -22.11 0.70 -3.69
CA PHE A 77 -22.80 -0.51 -4.15
C PHE A 77 -24.08 -0.78 -3.35
N ALA A 78 -24.06 -0.53 -2.04
CA ALA A 78 -25.18 -0.79 -1.14
C ALA A 78 -26.34 0.20 -1.26
N ILE A 79 -26.04 1.47 -1.56
CA ILE A 79 -27.03 2.56 -1.44
C ILE A 79 -27.57 3.02 -2.80
N THR A 80 -26.75 2.94 -3.85
CA THR A 80 -27.15 3.48 -5.16
C THR A 80 -28.08 2.53 -5.92
N LYS A 81 -29.12 3.06 -6.56
CA LYS A 81 -30.02 2.27 -7.41
C LYS A 81 -29.27 1.48 -8.51
N ASN A 82 -29.68 0.24 -8.71
CA ASN A 82 -29.26 -0.59 -9.84
C ASN A 82 -29.71 0.05 -11.16
N THR A 83 -28.73 0.57 -11.89
CA THR A 83 -28.87 1.18 -13.22
C THR A 83 -27.70 0.70 -14.06
N THR A 84 -27.84 0.74 -15.40
CA THR A 84 -26.74 0.39 -16.30
C THR A 84 -25.47 1.19 -16.01
N ARG A 85 -25.61 2.48 -15.69
CA ARG A 85 -24.49 3.34 -15.25
C ARG A 85 -23.80 2.81 -13.99
N LYS A 86 -24.55 2.35 -12.98
CA LYS A 86 -23.98 1.75 -11.75
C LYS A 86 -23.16 0.51 -12.09
N ILE A 87 -23.68 -0.36 -12.96
CA ILE A 87 -22.99 -1.59 -13.37
C ILE A 87 -21.64 -1.25 -14.03
N VAL A 88 -21.62 -0.30 -14.96
CA VAL A 88 -20.37 0.17 -15.60
C VAL A 88 -19.40 0.73 -14.55
N THR A 89 -19.88 1.55 -13.61
CA THR A 89 -19.05 2.07 -12.52
C THR A 89 -18.48 0.97 -11.63
N ILE A 90 -19.27 -0.06 -11.29
CA ILE A 90 -18.79 -1.22 -10.51
C ILE A 90 -17.66 -1.93 -11.27
N VAL A 91 -17.87 -2.24 -12.55
CA VAL A 91 -16.88 -2.92 -13.38
C VAL A 91 -15.57 -2.11 -13.45
N ALA A 92 -15.66 -0.78 -13.56
CA ALA A 92 -14.48 0.09 -13.55
C ALA A 92 -13.78 0.15 -12.17
N LEU A 93 -14.54 0.04 -11.06
CA LEU A 93 -13.98 0.08 -9.71
C LEU A 93 -13.35 -1.24 -9.27
N ILE A 94 -13.80 -2.38 -9.79
CA ILE A 94 -13.30 -3.71 -9.39
C ILE A 94 -11.76 -3.81 -9.50
N PRO A 95 -11.11 -3.45 -10.63
CA PRO A 95 -9.65 -3.50 -10.73
C PRO A 95 -8.96 -2.64 -9.68
N LEU A 96 -9.50 -1.44 -9.39
CA LEU A 96 -8.96 -0.53 -8.39
C LEU A 96 -9.14 -1.08 -6.97
N ILE A 97 -10.27 -1.71 -6.66
CA ILE A 97 -10.51 -2.33 -5.35
C ILE A 97 -9.56 -3.51 -5.15
N LEU A 98 -9.38 -4.35 -6.16
CA LEU A 98 -8.43 -5.46 -6.11
C LEU A 98 -7.01 -4.96 -5.90
N LEU A 99 -6.61 -3.90 -6.62
CA LEU A 99 -5.31 -3.27 -6.46
C LEU A 99 -5.13 -2.67 -5.06
N SER A 100 -6.16 -2.00 -4.52
CA SER A 100 -6.16 -1.47 -3.16
C SER A 100 -6.02 -2.58 -2.11
N ALA A 101 -6.77 -3.67 -2.26
CA ALA A 101 -6.69 -4.82 -1.37
C ALA A 101 -5.30 -5.49 -1.44
N TYR A 102 -4.74 -5.61 -2.64
CA TYR A 102 -3.38 -6.10 -2.84
C TYR A 102 -2.36 -5.24 -2.06
N PHE A 103 -2.39 -3.92 -2.23
CA PHE A 103 -1.46 -3.03 -1.51
C PHE A 103 -1.61 -3.11 0.01
N GLN A 104 -2.82 -3.31 0.53
CA GLN A 104 -3.04 -3.44 1.98
C GLN A 104 -2.47 -4.74 2.55
N VAL A 105 -2.54 -5.84 1.81
CA VAL A 105 -2.05 -7.14 2.29
C VAL A 105 -0.52 -7.24 2.16
N PHE A 106 0.04 -6.67 1.10
CA PHE A 106 1.40 -6.97 0.65
C PHE A 106 2.38 -5.80 0.72
N ASN A 107 1.94 -4.57 1.00
CA ASN A 107 2.84 -3.42 1.06
C ASN A 107 2.70 -2.69 2.40
N ASP A 108 2.56 -3.47 3.46
CA ASP A 108 2.49 -2.96 4.82
C ASP A 108 3.89 -2.56 5.29
N ASN A 109 4.00 -1.38 5.90
CA ASN A 109 5.26 -0.87 6.44
C ASN A 109 5.45 -1.47 7.85
N LEU A 110 6.45 -2.34 7.99
CA LEU A 110 6.75 -3.05 9.24
C LEU A 110 7.56 -2.19 10.21
N GLY A 111 8.43 -1.32 9.69
CA GLY A 111 9.28 -0.50 10.51
C GLY A 111 9.96 0.63 9.74
N ARG A 112 10.41 1.66 10.48
CA ARG A 112 11.23 2.75 9.96
C ARG A 112 12.41 2.96 10.91
N TYR A 113 13.62 2.93 10.35
CA TYR A 113 14.88 3.08 11.05
C TYR A 113 15.60 4.32 10.51
N LYS A 114 16.00 5.21 11.41
CA LYS A 114 16.73 6.42 11.02
C LYS A 114 18.19 6.07 10.79
N VAL A 115 18.72 6.43 9.64
CA VAL A 115 20.15 6.29 9.29
C VAL A 115 20.86 7.62 9.47
N THR A 116 20.29 8.68 8.90
CA THR A 116 20.83 10.06 8.99
C THR A 116 19.69 11.04 9.23
N LYS A 117 19.99 12.33 9.38
CA LYS A 117 18.96 13.39 9.49
C LYS A 117 17.97 13.41 8.30
N ASN A 118 18.43 12.99 7.11
CA ASN A 118 17.67 13.05 5.86
C ASN A 118 17.49 11.68 5.18
N HIS A 119 17.85 10.58 5.84
CA HIS A 119 17.75 9.24 5.26
C HIS A 119 17.18 8.27 6.27
N ASP A 120 16.13 7.57 5.84
CA ASP A 120 15.44 6.56 6.63
C ASP A 120 15.44 5.25 5.83
N ILE A 121 15.70 4.14 6.51
CA ILE A 121 15.40 2.80 6.00
C ILE A 121 13.97 2.45 6.41
N VAL A 122 13.15 2.10 5.43
CA VAL A 122 11.80 1.60 5.62
C VAL A 122 11.80 0.11 5.29
N ILE A 123 11.31 -0.68 6.24
CA ILE A 123 11.10 -2.11 6.06
C ILE A 123 9.63 -2.32 5.76
N SER A 124 9.34 -3.07 4.71
CA SER A 124 7.97 -3.43 4.35
C SER A 124 7.86 -4.91 4.06
N ARG A 125 6.70 -5.48 4.34
CA ARG A 125 6.41 -6.86 3.93
C ARG A 125 6.44 -6.95 2.41
N GLU A 126 6.87 -8.10 1.89
CA GLU A 126 6.88 -8.37 0.46
C GLU A 126 5.55 -8.83 -0.13
N GLY A 127 5.47 -8.68 -1.45
CA GLY A 127 4.44 -9.29 -2.28
C GLY A 127 4.47 -10.82 -2.24
N PHE A 128 3.33 -11.42 -2.61
CA PHE A 128 3.07 -12.86 -2.57
C PHE A 128 4.17 -13.79 -3.14
N LEU A 129 5.00 -13.30 -4.07
CA LEU A 129 6.03 -14.08 -4.76
C LEU A 129 7.46 -13.80 -4.29
N ALA A 130 7.65 -12.86 -3.39
CA ALA A 130 8.98 -12.45 -2.99
C ALA A 130 9.37 -13.06 -1.63
N CYS A 131 10.68 -13.14 -1.42
CA CYS A 131 11.30 -13.82 -0.31
C CYS A 131 11.64 -12.80 0.79
N GLY A 132 10.82 -12.76 1.85
CA GLY A 132 11.14 -12.00 3.06
C GLY A 132 10.53 -10.60 3.14
N GLU A 133 11.32 -9.63 3.59
CA GLU A 133 10.96 -8.23 3.82
C GLU A 133 11.81 -7.33 2.89
N ILE A 134 11.19 -6.30 2.30
CA ILE A 134 11.87 -5.33 1.43
C ILE A 134 12.52 -4.27 2.31
N ILE A 135 13.77 -3.97 1.98
CA ILE A 135 14.52 -2.85 2.55
C ILE A 135 14.49 -1.70 1.53
N ARG A 136 14.00 -0.54 1.96
CA ARG A 136 13.93 0.67 1.14
C ARG A 136 14.71 1.78 1.79
N LEU A 137 15.69 2.34 1.08
CA LEU A 137 16.29 3.61 1.49
C LEU A 137 15.45 4.74 0.94
N THR A 138 15.01 5.62 1.83
CA THR A 138 14.12 6.73 1.49
C THR A 138 14.68 8.06 2.00
N THR A 139 14.43 9.12 1.24
CA THR A 139 14.75 10.50 1.60
C THR A 139 13.47 11.33 1.66
N PRO A 140 13.29 12.20 2.66
CA PRO A 140 12.09 13.02 2.76
C PRO A 140 12.06 14.01 1.58
N LYS A 141 10.97 13.99 0.81
CA LYS A 141 10.81 14.84 -0.38
C LYS A 141 9.40 15.39 -0.45
N PHE A 142 9.24 16.70 -0.26
CA PHE A 142 7.96 17.37 -0.05
C PHE A 142 7.28 16.94 1.27
N LEU A 143 6.60 17.87 1.93
CA LEU A 143 6.13 17.79 3.33
C LEU A 143 5.64 16.41 3.82
N ILE A 144 4.81 15.72 3.03
CA ILE A 144 4.14 14.46 3.41
C ILE A 144 4.65 13.24 2.64
N PHE A 145 5.62 13.41 1.74
CA PHE A 145 6.13 12.36 0.87
C PHE A 145 7.60 12.06 1.18
N ASP A 146 7.95 10.78 1.03
CA ASP A 146 9.32 10.32 0.98
C ASP A 146 9.58 9.80 -0.44
N LYS A 147 10.76 10.09 -0.97
CA LYS A 147 11.26 9.55 -2.24
C LYS A 147 12.05 8.29 -1.94
N GLU A 148 11.67 7.19 -2.58
CA GLU A 148 12.45 5.97 -2.62
C GLU A 148 13.70 6.18 -3.49
N LEU A 149 14.88 5.93 -2.91
CA LEU A 149 16.17 5.97 -3.59
C LEU A 149 16.57 4.57 -4.03
N ILE A 150 16.41 3.59 -3.13
CA ILE A 150 16.78 2.20 -3.35
C ILE A 150 15.67 1.28 -2.89
N TYR A 151 15.48 0.22 -3.68
CA TYR A 151 14.55 -0.86 -3.45
C TYR A 151 15.34 -2.17 -3.54
N ASP A 152 15.41 -2.93 -2.45
CA ASP A 152 16.03 -4.26 -2.46
C ASP A 152 15.13 -5.28 -1.77
N SER A 153 14.91 -6.37 -2.49
CA SER A 153 14.04 -7.50 -2.17
C SER A 153 14.80 -8.83 -2.11
N ASN A 154 16.10 -8.83 -2.35
CA ASN A 154 16.84 -10.07 -2.61
C ASN A 154 17.31 -10.78 -1.33
N GLN A 155 17.21 -10.12 -0.17
CA GLN A 155 17.88 -10.58 1.05
C GLN A 155 17.18 -11.72 1.78
N CYS A 156 15.95 -12.11 1.40
CA CYS A 156 15.26 -13.24 2.00
C CYS A 156 15.10 -13.16 3.53
N LEU A 157 15.23 -11.98 4.14
CA LEU A 157 15.19 -11.80 5.59
C LEU A 157 13.75 -11.70 6.09
N ARG A 158 13.46 -12.23 7.29
CA ARG A 158 12.14 -12.15 7.94
C ARG A 158 12.26 -11.69 9.39
N GLY A 159 11.29 -10.92 9.85
CA GLY A 159 11.24 -10.46 11.23
C GLY A 159 12.40 -9.54 11.57
N ILE A 160 12.75 -8.61 10.67
CA ILE A 160 13.79 -7.63 10.95
C ILE A 160 13.32 -6.74 12.09
N TYR A 161 14.06 -6.75 13.20
CA TYR A 161 13.71 -5.97 14.39
C TYR A 161 14.68 -4.81 14.63
N LYS A 162 15.89 -4.87 14.08
CA LYS A 162 16.90 -3.82 14.27
C LYS A 162 17.81 -3.71 13.04
N ILE A 163 18.14 -2.48 12.68
CA ILE A 163 19.16 -2.15 11.69
C ILE A 163 20.17 -1.23 12.35
N GLU A 164 21.44 -1.58 12.28
CA GLU A 164 22.56 -0.73 12.71
C GLU A 164 23.32 -0.21 11.49
N THR A 165 23.68 1.07 11.52
CA THR A 165 24.50 1.69 10.49
C THR A 165 25.96 1.57 10.88
N VAL A 166 26.76 0.90 10.05
CA VAL A 166 28.22 0.78 10.23
C VAL A 166 28.89 1.96 9.54
N GLU A 167 28.56 2.19 8.26
CA GLU A 167 29.11 3.26 7.44
C GLU A 167 28.03 3.87 6.54
N PHE A 168 28.03 5.19 6.38
CA PHE A 168 27.12 5.87 5.44
C PHE A 168 27.85 7.06 4.81
N ASP A 169 28.46 6.81 3.65
CA ASP A 169 29.29 7.75 2.91
C ASP A 169 28.71 8.03 1.52
N GLU A 170 29.27 9.01 0.81
CA GLU A 170 28.84 9.37 -0.55
C GLU A 170 28.96 8.21 -1.55
N LYS A 171 29.83 7.22 -1.28
CA LYS A 171 30.12 6.10 -2.18
C LYS A 171 29.45 4.79 -1.81
N ARG A 172 29.26 4.53 -0.51
CA ARG A 172 28.73 3.26 0.00
C ARG A 172 27.98 3.46 1.30
N ALA A 173 27.02 2.59 1.56
CA ALA A 173 26.34 2.48 2.84
C ALA A 173 26.34 1.03 3.29
N GLU A 174 26.70 0.80 4.55
CA GLU A 174 26.85 -0.53 5.15
C GLU A 174 25.98 -0.62 6.40
N PHE A 175 25.19 -1.69 6.46
CA PHE A 175 24.19 -1.91 7.49
C PHE A 175 24.27 -3.33 8.04
N LEU A 176 24.17 -3.47 9.37
CA LEU A 176 23.95 -4.75 10.02
C LEU A 176 22.47 -4.93 10.32
N ILE A 177 21.87 -5.97 9.74
CA ILE A 177 20.43 -6.24 9.82
C ILE A 177 20.20 -7.43 10.74
N TYR A 178 19.53 -7.18 11.85
CA TYR A 178 19.17 -8.20 12.83
C TYR A 178 17.75 -8.71 12.59
N HIS A 179 17.63 -10.02 12.44
CA HIS A 179 16.39 -10.70 12.09
C HIS A 179 16.17 -11.94 12.96
N ASN A 180 15.04 -12.62 12.79
CA ASN A 180 14.61 -13.69 13.70
C ASN A 180 15.31 -15.05 13.49
N GLY A 181 16.21 -15.17 12.51
CA GLY A 181 16.92 -16.42 12.21
C GLY A 181 16.09 -17.54 11.56
N ASP A 182 14.84 -17.27 11.14
CA ASP A 182 13.96 -18.29 10.53
C ASP A 182 14.43 -18.74 9.13
N MET A 183 15.36 -18.00 8.53
CA MET A 183 15.91 -18.24 7.19
C MET A 183 17.41 -18.49 7.35
N ASP A 184 17.99 -19.37 6.51
CA ASP A 184 19.43 -19.73 6.51
C ASP A 184 20.30 -18.53 6.07
N SER A 185 20.34 -17.50 6.89
CA SER A 185 21.06 -16.25 6.67
C SER A 185 21.80 -15.86 7.95
N GLU A 186 22.97 -15.27 7.79
CA GLU A 186 23.79 -14.81 8.91
C GLU A 186 23.04 -13.74 9.72
N ASN A 187 23.19 -13.77 11.05
CA ASN A 187 22.52 -12.84 11.96
C ASN A 187 23.55 -12.22 12.93
N PRO A 188 23.93 -10.94 12.77
CA PRO A 188 23.36 -9.98 11.82
C PRO A 188 23.77 -10.26 10.37
N TYR A 189 22.87 -9.91 9.44
CA TYR A 189 23.15 -9.94 8.01
C TYR A 189 23.87 -8.65 7.61
N ASP A 190 25.03 -8.78 6.97
CA ASP A 190 25.80 -7.65 6.46
C ASP A 190 25.24 -7.20 5.10
N TYR A 191 24.77 -5.96 5.04
CA TYR A 191 24.11 -5.39 3.89
C TYR A 191 24.85 -4.15 3.39
N GLU A 192 25.55 -4.31 2.26
CA GLU A 192 26.25 -3.22 1.58
C GLU A 192 25.45 -2.71 0.37
N ILE A 193 25.39 -1.39 0.26
CA ILE A 193 24.76 -0.68 -0.85
C ILE A 193 25.81 0.23 -1.51
N GLU A 194 26.16 -0.09 -2.75
CA GLU A 194 26.98 0.78 -3.58
C GLU A 194 26.17 1.95 -4.14
N ASN A 195 26.65 3.18 -3.93
CA ASN A 195 26.02 4.37 -4.47
C ASN A 195 26.39 4.58 -5.93
N LYS A 196 25.52 4.14 -6.85
CA LYS A 196 25.76 4.30 -8.29
C LYS A 196 25.36 5.68 -8.84
N ASN A 197 24.68 6.55 -8.06
CA ASN A 197 24.11 7.80 -8.58
C ASN A 197 24.14 9.04 -7.64
N VAL A 198 24.86 9.00 -6.52
CA VAL A 198 24.85 10.02 -5.45
C VAL A 198 23.46 10.13 -4.78
N TRP A 199 23.42 10.11 -3.45
CA TRP A 199 22.18 10.00 -2.66
C TRP A 199 21.20 11.17 -2.88
#